data_AF-A0A1Q6R7X9-F1
#
_entry.id   AF-A0A1Q6R7X9-F1
#
_cell.length_a   1.000
_cell.length_b   1.000
_cell.length_c   1.000
_cell.angle_alpha   90.00
_cell.angle_beta   90.00
_cell.angle_gamma   90.00
#
_symmetry.space_group_name_H-M   'P 1'
#
loop_
_entity.id
_entity.type
_entity.pdbx_description
1 polymer ?
#
loop_
_entity_poly.entity_id
_entity_poly.type
_entity_poly.pdbx_seq_one_letter_code
_entity_poly.pdbx_strand_id
1 'polypeptide(L)'
;MQEQVTQQYAYLLQMAQQLNLALGQLEGMGGGGTGFASAARQAAGRTGSSGREKADEQYETLRSMIIKTAARVEKTTQELTAQLKENYVAASDFGQYIATLSAYLEANPEALTQYYSFVSDLKTNVEAVDAAFSHYKVDTEGYIRTGIVYYEGAVPVYGVAVGQGLTCREVDGEKVVDQSNFRAVFTATRLSFWQDATEVAYVSNNRLYITSITVLGGIGIGQWSIGTAEDGLVFRWIGE
;
A
#
# COMPACT_ATOMS: atom_id res chain seq x y z
N MET A 1 -0.89 11.98 20.89
CA MET A 1 -1.16 13.08 19.93
C MET A 1 -2.35 12.77 19.01
N GLN A 2 -2.45 11.57 18.43
CA GLN A 2 -3.53 11.22 17.49
C GLN A 2 -4.93 11.09 18.14
N GLU A 3 -5.00 10.63 19.39
CA GLU A 3 -6.27 10.50 20.16
C GLU A 3 -6.87 11.84 20.60
N GLN A 4 -6.05 12.86 20.89
CA GLN A 4 -6.55 14.19 21.26
C GLN A 4 -7.19 14.91 20.06
N VAL A 5 -6.64 14.73 18.86
CA VAL A 5 -7.19 15.33 17.63
C VAL A 5 -8.52 14.67 17.25
N THR A 6 -8.67 13.36 17.44
CA THR A 6 -9.94 12.65 17.18
C THR A 6 -11.03 13.05 18.16
N GLN A 7 -10.71 13.28 19.44
CA GLN A 7 -11.67 13.78 20.42
C GLN A 7 -12.14 15.21 20.10
N GLN A 8 -11.24 16.08 19.64
CA GLN A 8 -11.60 17.44 19.20
C GLN A 8 -12.49 17.42 17.94
N TYR A 9 -12.19 16.53 16.99
CA TYR A 9 -13.04 16.34 15.79
C TYR A 9 -14.43 15.81 16.12
N ALA A 10 -14.54 14.84 17.04
CA ALA A 10 -15.83 14.30 17.48
C ALA A 10 -16.68 15.36 18.17
N TYR A 11 -16.07 16.21 18.99
CA TYR A 11 -16.76 17.31 19.66
C TYR A 11 -17.27 18.38 18.69
N LEU A 12 -16.46 18.77 17.70
CA LEU A 12 -16.88 19.71 16.65
C LEU A 12 -18.00 19.14 15.78
N LEU A 13 -17.93 17.84 15.45
CA LEU A 13 -18.99 17.16 14.69
C LEU A 13 -20.31 17.13 15.46
N GLN A 14 -20.26 16.82 16.76
CA GLN A 14 -21.44 16.80 17.63
C GLN A 14 -22.07 18.20 17.76
N MET A 15 -21.25 19.25 17.86
CA MET A 15 -21.73 20.63 17.92
C MET A 15 -22.36 21.07 16.59
N ALA A 16 -21.76 20.70 15.45
CA ALA A 16 -22.32 20.98 14.13
C ALA A 16 -23.66 20.25 13.89
N GLN A 17 -23.79 19.02 14.37
CA GLN A 17 -25.05 18.27 14.30
C GLN A 17 -26.14 18.90 15.18
N GLN A 18 -25.81 19.33 16.40
CA GLN A 18 -26.75 20.06 17.25
C GLN A 18 -27.18 21.39 16.64
N LEU A 19 -26.26 22.12 16.01
CA LEU A 19 -26.57 23.37 15.32
C LEU A 19 -27.48 23.12 14.10
N ASN A 20 -27.21 22.10 13.28
CA ASN A 20 -28.07 21.76 12.15
C ASN A 20 -29.46 21.27 12.59
N LEU A 21 -29.56 20.54 13.70
CA LEU A 21 -30.85 20.17 14.29
C LEU A 21 -31.61 21.38 14.83
N ALA A 22 -30.92 22.32 15.49
CA ALA A 22 -31.52 23.57 15.95
C ALA A 22 -31.95 24.46 14.78
N LEU A 23 -31.16 24.50 13.70
CA LEU A 23 -31.48 25.22 12.47
C LEU A 23 -32.68 24.57 11.75
N GLY A 24 -32.73 23.25 11.67
CA GLY A 24 -33.86 22.50 11.10
C GLY A 24 -35.15 22.62 11.93
N GLN A 25 -35.03 22.77 13.26
CA GLN A 25 -36.18 23.12 14.12
C GLN A 25 -36.60 24.58 13.94
N LEU A 26 -35.67 25.49 13.67
CA LEU A 26 -35.95 26.89 13.37
C LEU A 26 -36.61 27.06 11.99
N GLU A 27 -36.19 26.32 10.97
CA GLU A 27 -36.84 26.25 9.66
C GLU A 27 -38.17 25.47 9.71
N GLY A 28 -38.27 24.44 10.56
CA GLY A 28 -39.52 23.71 10.82
C GLY A 28 -40.57 24.56 11.55
N MET A 29 -40.12 25.55 12.33
CA MET A 29 -40.97 26.55 13.00
C MET A 29 -41.08 27.86 12.20
N GLY A 30 -40.41 27.94 11.05
CA GLY A 30 -40.23 29.14 10.24
C GLY A 30 -39.85 28.79 8.80
N GLY A 31 -40.76 28.13 8.09
CA GLY A 31 -40.59 27.86 6.68
C GLY A 31 -40.61 29.16 5.87
N GLY A 32 -39.44 29.52 5.33
CA GLY A 32 -39.29 30.39 4.16
C GLY A 32 -39.50 31.88 4.40
N GLY A 33 -38.61 32.69 3.81
CA GLY A 33 -38.73 34.15 3.79
C GLY A 33 -40.15 34.61 3.43
N THR A 34 -40.55 35.75 4.00
CA THR A 34 -41.89 36.39 3.96
C THR A 34 -42.85 36.11 5.15
N GLY A 35 -42.34 35.90 6.36
CA GLY A 35 -43.20 35.71 7.57
C GLY A 35 -43.28 36.88 8.56
N PHE A 36 -42.36 37.85 8.54
CA PHE A 36 -42.22 38.86 9.60
C PHE A 36 -43.42 39.82 9.75
N ALA A 37 -44.32 39.89 8.76
CA ALA A 37 -45.49 40.77 8.79
C ALA A 37 -46.81 40.07 9.18
N SER A 38 -46.86 38.73 9.22
CA SER A 38 -48.10 37.97 9.46
C SER A 38 -48.20 37.36 10.86
N ALA A 39 -47.09 37.09 11.55
CA ALA A 39 -47.11 36.61 12.94
C ALA A 39 -47.61 37.68 13.95
N ALA A 40 -47.31 38.96 13.69
CA ALA A 40 -47.80 40.06 14.52
C ALA A 40 -49.32 40.31 14.38
N ARG A 41 -49.95 39.82 13.29
CA ARG A 41 -51.37 40.06 13.00
C ARG A 41 -52.31 38.93 13.42
N GLN A 42 -51.81 37.72 13.68
CA GLN A 42 -52.63 36.60 14.19
C GLN A 42 -52.54 36.38 15.71
N ALA A 43 -51.49 36.88 16.39
CA ALA A 43 -51.37 36.78 17.84
C ALA A 43 -52.30 37.75 18.62
N ALA A 44 -52.91 38.73 17.95
CA ALA A 44 -53.84 39.67 18.59
C ALA A 44 -55.24 39.08 18.88
N GLY A 45 -55.55 37.88 18.38
CA GLY A 45 -56.90 37.32 18.46
C GLY A 45 -57.13 36.31 19.58
N ARG A 46 -56.12 35.57 20.02
CA ARG A 46 -56.28 34.48 21.00
C ARG A 46 -54.98 34.27 21.75
N THR A 47 -54.99 34.60 23.04
CA THR A 47 -54.21 34.04 24.18
C THR A 47 -53.73 35.20 25.08
N GLY A 48 -54.11 35.12 26.37
CA GLY A 48 -53.90 36.16 27.36
C GLY A 48 -52.44 36.47 27.69
N SER A 49 -52.25 37.44 28.59
CA SER A 49 -50.99 38.06 29.05
C SER A 49 -49.79 37.12 29.28
N SER A 50 -49.99 35.82 29.49
CA SER A 50 -48.93 34.82 29.67
C SER A 50 -48.08 34.52 28.41
N GLY A 51 -48.52 34.85 27.20
CA GLY A 51 -47.78 34.55 25.96
C GLY A 51 -46.71 35.59 25.60
N ARG A 52 -46.92 36.84 26.03
CA ARG A 52 -46.04 37.98 25.74
C ARG A 52 -44.85 38.02 26.69
N GLU A 53 -45.09 37.71 27.97
CA GLU A 53 -44.03 37.54 28.99
C GLU A 53 -43.08 36.39 28.62
N LYS A 54 -43.60 35.24 28.16
CA LYS A 54 -42.78 34.10 27.70
C LYS A 54 -41.96 34.42 26.44
N ALA A 55 -42.47 35.25 25.55
CA ALA A 55 -41.72 35.70 24.37
C ALA A 55 -40.61 36.68 24.77
N ASP A 56 -40.90 37.65 25.64
CA ASP A 56 -39.91 38.60 26.15
C ASP A 56 -38.80 37.91 26.96
N GLU A 57 -39.12 36.89 27.77
CA GLU A 57 -38.14 36.05 28.47
C GLU A 57 -37.24 35.26 27.50
N GLN A 58 -37.81 34.75 26.40
CA GLN A 58 -37.05 34.07 25.34
C GLN A 58 -36.13 35.05 24.60
N TYR A 59 -36.59 36.28 24.33
CA TYR A 59 -35.77 37.33 23.72
C TYR A 59 -34.61 37.75 24.61
N GLU A 60 -34.82 37.95 25.91
CA GLU A 60 -33.74 38.28 26.85
C GLU A 60 -32.76 37.12 27.03
N THR A 61 -33.26 35.87 26.99
CA THR A 61 -32.41 34.68 27.01
C THR A 61 -31.52 34.61 25.77
N LEU A 62 -32.08 34.80 24.58
CA LEU A 62 -31.32 34.84 23.31
C LEU A 62 -30.29 35.96 23.31
N ARG A 63 -30.68 37.16 23.78
CA ARG A 63 -29.76 38.30 23.92
C ARG A 63 -28.59 37.97 24.84
N SER A 64 -28.85 37.32 25.97
CA SER A 64 -27.80 36.89 26.90
C SER A 64 -26.86 35.84 26.28
N MET A 65 -27.38 34.91 25.47
CA MET A 65 -26.56 33.90 24.78
C MET A 65 -25.72 34.52 23.67
N ILE A 66 -26.23 35.52 22.96
CA ILE A 66 -25.47 36.26 21.94
C ILE A 66 -24.33 37.03 22.60
N ILE A 67 -24.60 37.73 23.70
CA ILE A 67 -23.56 38.48 24.45
C ILE A 67 -22.48 37.53 24.99
N LYS A 68 -22.87 36.40 25.58
CA LYS A 68 -21.92 35.39 26.08
C LYS A 68 -21.09 34.76 24.95
N THR A 69 -21.70 34.53 23.78
CA THR A 69 -21.00 34.02 22.61
C THR A 69 -20.01 35.04 22.05
N ALA A 70 -20.40 36.32 21.96
CA ALA A 70 -19.50 37.40 21.54
C ALA A 70 -18.28 37.54 22.47
N ALA A 71 -18.51 37.53 23.79
CA ALA A 71 -17.42 37.57 24.78
C ALA A 71 -16.48 36.36 24.67
N ARG A 72 -17.01 35.17 24.33
CA ARG A 72 -16.20 33.98 24.10
C ARG A 72 -15.37 34.07 22.82
N VAL A 73 -15.95 34.59 21.74
CA VAL A 73 -15.24 34.81 20.47
C VAL A 73 -14.10 35.81 20.67
N GLU A 74 -14.33 36.95 21.33
CA GLU A 74 -13.27 37.93 21.61
C GLU A 74 -12.12 37.32 22.40
N LYS A 75 -12.42 36.53 23.44
CA LYS A 75 -11.40 35.84 24.22
C LYS A 75 -10.60 34.85 23.38
N THR A 76 -11.26 34.03 22.56
CA THR A 76 -10.58 33.08 21.67
C THR A 76 -9.76 33.79 20.60
N THR A 77 -10.22 34.91 20.06
CA THR A 77 -9.45 35.72 19.11
C THR A 77 -8.21 36.33 19.76
N GLN A 78 -8.31 36.81 21.00
CA GLN A 78 -7.16 37.33 21.74
C GLN A 78 -6.13 36.23 22.04
N GLU A 79 -6.59 35.05 22.48
CA GLU A 79 -5.73 33.88 22.73
C GLU A 79 -5.03 33.43 21.44
N LEU A 80 -5.78 33.34 20.33
CA LEU A 80 -5.22 32.97 19.02
C LEU A 80 -4.23 34.04 18.52
N THR A 81 -4.50 35.32 18.74
CA THR A 81 -3.60 36.42 18.37
C THR A 81 -2.31 36.40 19.20
N ALA A 82 -2.40 36.07 20.49
CA ALA A 82 -1.24 35.92 21.35
C ALA A 82 -0.38 34.73 20.92
N GLN A 83 -1.00 33.58 20.66
CA GLN A 83 -0.30 32.39 20.15
C GLN A 83 0.31 32.60 18.76
N LEU A 84 -0.36 33.35 17.88
CA LEU A 84 0.23 33.72 16.59
C LEU A 84 1.45 34.61 16.80
N LYS A 85 1.38 35.64 17.67
CA LYS A 85 2.53 36.50 17.95
C LYS A 85 3.71 35.76 18.61
N GLU A 86 3.44 34.70 19.36
CA GLU A 86 4.48 33.85 19.97
C GLU A 86 5.12 32.91 18.95
N ASN A 87 4.34 32.33 18.03
CA ASN A 87 4.82 31.37 17.03
C ASN A 87 5.31 32.00 15.72
N TYR A 88 4.97 33.26 15.44
CA TYR A 88 5.36 33.95 14.21
C TYR A 88 6.56 34.85 14.46
N VAL A 89 7.72 34.46 13.91
CA VAL A 89 8.89 35.33 13.82
C VAL A 89 8.52 36.52 12.93
N ALA A 90 8.59 37.74 13.46
CA ALA A 90 8.32 38.94 12.68
C ALA A 90 9.32 39.01 11.51
N ALA A 91 8.91 39.52 10.35
CA ALA A 91 9.79 39.64 9.18
C ALA A 91 11.06 40.47 9.46
N SER A 92 11.07 41.34 10.50
CA SER A 92 12.26 42.06 10.98
C SER A 92 13.26 41.18 11.72
N ASP A 93 12.79 40.13 12.39
CA ASP A 93 13.58 39.27 13.27
C ASP A 93 14.16 38.07 12.50
N PHE A 94 13.74 37.90 11.24
CA PHE A 94 14.26 36.92 10.31
C PHE A 94 15.77 37.08 10.09
N GLY A 95 16.28 38.32 10.10
CA GLY A 95 17.72 38.58 10.03
C GLY A 95 18.47 38.06 11.26
N GLN A 96 17.88 38.18 12.45
CA GLN A 96 18.45 37.70 13.70
C GLN A 96 18.35 36.18 13.82
N TYR A 97 17.27 35.59 13.29
CA TYR A 97 17.13 34.15 13.14
C TYR A 97 18.19 33.57 12.18
N ILE A 98 18.38 34.19 11.00
CA ILE A 98 19.44 33.80 10.05
C ILE A 98 20.82 33.94 10.69
N ALA A 99 21.10 35.04 11.39
CA ALA A 99 22.38 35.24 12.07
C ALA A 99 22.62 34.16 13.15
N THR A 100 21.59 33.80 13.92
CA THR A 100 21.68 32.76 14.96
C THR A 100 21.86 31.38 14.34
N LEU A 101 21.14 31.08 13.25
CA LEU A 101 21.24 29.82 12.52
C LEU A 101 22.62 29.67 11.85
N SER A 102 23.13 30.74 11.23
CA SER A 102 24.47 30.80 10.66
C SER A 102 25.53 30.61 11.75
N ALA A 103 25.42 31.30 12.88
CA ALA A 103 26.36 31.14 14.00
C ALA A 103 26.31 29.71 14.57
N TYR A 104 25.14 29.08 14.64
CA TYR A 104 25.00 27.69 15.08
C TYR A 104 25.61 26.69 14.10
N LEU A 105 25.40 26.89 12.79
CA LEU A 105 26.00 26.08 11.72
C LEU A 105 27.52 26.25 11.66
N GLU A 106 28.02 27.47 11.86
CA GLU A 106 29.45 27.82 11.90
C GLU A 106 30.13 27.33 13.18
N ALA A 107 29.40 27.21 14.29
CA ALA A 107 29.88 26.63 15.54
C ALA A 107 29.84 25.09 15.57
N ASN A 108 29.07 24.44 14.68
CA ASN A 108 28.94 22.97 14.63
C ASN A 108 29.19 22.38 13.22
N PRO A 109 30.27 22.76 12.51
CA PRO A 109 30.56 22.25 11.18
C PRO A 109 30.83 20.73 11.20
N GLU A 110 31.38 20.23 12.31
CA GLU A 110 31.64 18.80 12.52
C GLU A 110 30.35 17.98 12.63
N ALA A 111 29.31 18.49 13.30
CA ALA A 111 28.04 17.77 13.44
C ALA A 111 27.30 17.64 12.10
N LEU A 112 27.36 18.69 11.27
CA LEU A 112 26.79 18.65 9.92
C LEU A 112 27.58 17.69 9.02
N THR A 113 28.90 17.71 9.12
CA THR A 113 29.78 16.79 8.39
C THR A 113 29.55 15.33 8.80
N GLN A 114 29.41 15.07 10.10
CA GLN A 114 29.07 13.75 10.65
C GLN A 114 27.70 13.25 10.21
N TYR A 115 26.71 14.15 10.14
CA TYR A 115 25.38 13.80 9.64
C TYR A 115 25.43 13.40 8.16
N TYR A 116 26.10 14.18 7.32
CA TYR A 116 26.24 13.86 5.90
C TYR A 116 27.12 12.61 5.66
N SER A 117 28.18 12.40 6.43
CA SER A 117 28.99 11.18 6.35
C SER A 117 28.18 9.95 6.76
N PHE A 118 27.41 10.04 7.86
CA PHE A 118 26.52 8.97 8.29
C PHE A 118 25.46 8.64 7.23
N VAL A 119 24.82 9.64 6.62
CA VAL A 119 23.85 9.43 5.54
C VAL A 119 24.50 8.78 4.31
N SER A 120 25.73 9.17 3.98
CA SER A 120 26.51 8.56 2.88
C SER A 120 26.87 7.10 3.18
N ASP A 121 27.32 6.81 4.39
CA ASP A 121 27.63 5.45 4.84
C ASP A 121 26.38 4.59 4.88
N LEU A 122 25.25 5.14 5.35
CA LEU A 122 23.95 4.45 5.34
C LEU A 122 23.53 4.10 3.92
N LYS A 123 23.66 5.05 2.96
CA LYS A 123 23.37 4.80 1.55
C LYS A 123 24.24 3.68 0.99
N THR A 124 25.54 3.73 1.23
CA THR A 124 26.49 2.72 0.76
C THR A 124 26.19 1.34 1.35
N ASN A 125 25.86 1.28 2.64
CA ASN A 125 25.46 0.05 3.31
C ASN A 125 24.13 -0.50 2.76
N VAL A 126 23.17 0.36 2.46
CA VAL A 126 21.89 -0.05 1.83
C VAL A 126 22.14 -0.64 0.44
N GLU A 127 22.98 -0.02 -0.38
CA GLU A 127 23.36 -0.54 -1.70
C GLU A 127 24.07 -1.90 -1.60
N ALA A 128 24.98 -2.06 -0.63
CA ALA A 128 25.68 -3.32 -0.38
C ALA A 128 24.73 -4.43 0.09
N VAL A 129 23.76 -4.10 0.97
CA VAL A 129 22.74 -5.04 1.43
C VAL A 129 21.80 -5.44 0.29
N ASP A 130 21.39 -4.50 -0.56
CA ASP A 130 20.53 -4.78 -1.71
C ASP A 130 21.22 -5.71 -2.73
N ALA A 131 22.51 -5.47 -3.00
CA ALA A 131 23.33 -6.35 -3.84
C ALA A 131 23.48 -7.75 -3.22
N ALA A 132 23.75 -7.85 -1.92
CA ALA A 132 23.86 -9.13 -1.21
C ALA A 132 22.53 -9.89 -1.20
N PHE A 133 21.40 -9.20 -1.01
CA PHE A 133 20.07 -9.80 -1.03
C PHE A 133 19.69 -10.28 -2.43
N SER A 134 20.02 -9.51 -3.46
CA SER A 134 19.85 -9.92 -4.85
C SER A 134 20.65 -11.17 -5.18
N HIS A 135 21.91 -11.25 -4.71
CA HIS A 135 22.75 -12.43 -4.88
C HIS A 135 22.20 -13.65 -4.13
N TYR A 136 21.81 -13.47 -2.86
CA TYR A 136 21.15 -14.51 -2.06
C TYR A 136 19.88 -15.05 -2.72
N LYS A 137 19.08 -14.17 -3.33
CA LYS A 137 17.87 -14.55 -4.06
C LYS A 137 18.20 -15.30 -5.35
N VAL A 138 19.23 -14.92 -6.08
CA VAL A 138 19.66 -15.68 -7.26
C VAL A 138 20.20 -17.06 -6.86
N ASP A 139 21.02 -17.13 -5.81
CA ASP A 139 21.67 -18.36 -5.34
C ASP A 139 20.70 -19.34 -4.66
N THR A 140 19.76 -18.83 -3.87
CA THR A 140 18.84 -19.67 -3.06
C THR A 140 17.57 -20.01 -3.84
N GLU A 141 17.15 -19.12 -4.72
CA GLU A 141 15.83 -19.14 -5.33
C GLU A 141 15.90 -19.43 -6.85
N GLY A 142 17.07 -19.24 -7.48
CA GLY A 142 17.27 -19.48 -8.91
C GLY A 142 17.22 -20.95 -9.34
N TYR A 143 17.22 -21.90 -8.40
CA TYR A 143 17.26 -23.33 -8.70
C TYR A 143 15.92 -24.04 -8.67
N ILE A 144 14.99 -23.59 -7.82
CA ILE A 144 13.69 -24.23 -7.59
C ILE A 144 12.62 -23.15 -7.51
N ARG A 145 11.62 -23.23 -8.40
CA ARG A 145 10.45 -22.36 -8.40
C ARG A 145 9.19 -23.20 -8.22
N THR A 146 8.29 -22.76 -7.36
CA THR A 146 6.98 -23.38 -7.16
C THR A 146 5.88 -22.41 -7.59
N GLY A 147 4.76 -22.93 -8.08
CA GLY A 147 3.64 -22.12 -8.57
C GLY A 147 3.27 -22.48 -9.99
N ILE A 148 2.96 -21.47 -10.81
CA ILE A 148 2.52 -21.70 -12.19
C ILE A 148 3.75 -21.91 -13.07
N VAL A 149 3.85 -23.10 -13.64
CA VAL A 149 5.01 -23.49 -14.46
C VAL A 149 4.79 -23.22 -15.95
N TYR A 150 3.54 -23.32 -16.42
CA TYR A 150 3.11 -22.89 -17.74
C TYR A 150 1.58 -22.81 -17.79
N TYR A 151 1.07 -22.35 -18.93
CA TYR A 151 -0.35 -22.34 -19.24
C TYR A 151 -0.64 -23.33 -20.36
N GLU A 152 -1.67 -24.16 -20.17
CA GLU A 152 -2.25 -24.98 -21.24
C GLU A 152 -3.51 -24.27 -21.74
N GLY A 153 -3.35 -23.45 -22.78
CA GLY A 153 -4.39 -22.50 -23.18
C GLY A 153 -4.65 -21.46 -22.08
N ALA A 154 -5.88 -21.41 -21.55
CA ALA A 154 -6.25 -20.53 -20.45
C ALA A 154 -6.14 -21.19 -19.06
N VAL A 155 -5.70 -22.44 -18.98
CA VAL A 155 -5.62 -23.20 -17.72
C VAL A 155 -4.20 -23.09 -17.15
N PRO A 156 -4.01 -22.53 -15.94
CA PRO A 156 -2.71 -22.51 -15.30
C PRO A 156 -2.34 -23.91 -14.81
N VAL A 157 -1.12 -24.35 -15.12
CA VAL A 157 -0.57 -25.62 -14.63
C VAL A 157 0.35 -25.33 -13.46
N TYR A 158 -0.01 -25.86 -12.30
CA TYR A 158 0.78 -25.74 -11.07
C TYR A 158 1.81 -26.86 -10.94
N GLY A 159 2.99 -26.51 -10.46
CA GLY A 159 4.08 -27.45 -10.33
C GLY A 159 5.32 -26.89 -9.66
N VAL A 160 6.41 -27.65 -9.82
CA VAL A 160 7.75 -27.29 -9.38
C VAL A 160 8.67 -27.30 -10.59
N ALA A 161 9.31 -26.17 -10.88
CA ALA A 161 10.37 -26.09 -11.87
C ALA A 161 11.73 -26.15 -11.16
N VAL A 162 12.64 -26.96 -11.69
CA VAL A 162 14.01 -27.13 -11.19
C VAL A 162 14.99 -26.92 -12.35
N GLY A 163 15.95 -26.04 -12.20
CA GLY A 163 16.91 -25.69 -13.27
C GLY A 163 17.80 -24.55 -12.83
N GLN A 164 18.89 -24.27 -13.53
CA GLN A 164 19.77 -23.16 -13.16
C GLN A 164 19.24 -21.85 -13.76
N GLY A 165 19.21 -20.78 -12.95
CA GLY A 165 18.86 -19.45 -13.44
C GLY A 165 17.38 -19.27 -13.77
N LEU A 166 16.48 -19.95 -13.04
CA LEU A 166 15.04 -19.83 -13.26
C LEU A 166 14.53 -18.43 -12.93
N THR A 167 14.00 -17.76 -13.94
CA THR A 167 13.30 -16.48 -13.85
C THR A 167 11.78 -16.68 -13.86
N CYS A 168 11.04 -15.66 -13.46
CA CYS A 168 9.59 -15.62 -13.61
C CYS A 168 9.19 -14.42 -14.46
N ARG A 169 8.13 -14.58 -15.25
CA ARG A 169 7.44 -13.51 -15.97
C ARG A 169 6.05 -13.30 -15.41
N GLU A 170 5.54 -12.08 -15.46
CA GLU A 170 4.15 -11.81 -15.12
C GLU A 170 3.26 -12.05 -16.34
N VAL A 171 2.20 -12.84 -16.15
CA VAL A 171 1.14 -13.10 -17.12
C VAL A 171 -0.18 -12.89 -16.39
N ASP A 172 -1.00 -11.93 -16.85
CA ASP A 172 -2.31 -11.60 -16.26
C ASP A 172 -2.26 -11.34 -14.73
N GLY A 173 -1.16 -10.75 -14.24
CA GLY A 173 -0.94 -10.46 -12.82
C GLY A 173 -0.43 -11.64 -12.00
N GLU A 174 -0.22 -12.81 -12.61
CA GLU A 174 0.34 -13.98 -11.96
C GLU A 174 1.80 -14.20 -12.35
N LYS A 175 2.61 -14.65 -11.39
CA LYS A 175 4.02 -15.01 -11.63
C LYS A 175 4.09 -16.42 -12.19
N VAL A 176 4.57 -16.53 -13.42
CA VAL A 176 4.77 -17.78 -14.14
C VAL A 176 6.26 -18.02 -14.32
N VAL A 177 6.70 -19.25 -14.13
CA VAL A 177 8.09 -19.61 -14.44
C VAL A 177 8.36 -19.34 -15.92
N ASP A 178 9.45 -18.64 -16.22
CA ASP A 178 9.83 -18.38 -17.58
C ASP A 178 10.21 -19.69 -18.30
N GLN A 179 9.84 -19.78 -19.57
CA GLN A 179 10.09 -20.97 -20.39
C GLN A 179 11.39 -20.86 -21.18
N SER A 180 12.29 -20.01 -20.73
CA SER A 180 13.68 -19.99 -21.16
C SER A 180 14.50 -20.93 -20.27
N ASN A 181 15.64 -21.42 -20.77
CA ASN A 181 16.60 -22.25 -20.04
C ASN A 181 16.27 -23.75 -19.94
N PHE A 182 17.30 -24.51 -19.57
CA PHE A 182 17.21 -25.92 -19.26
C PHE A 182 16.57 -26.16 -17.90
N ARG A 183 15.46 -26.91 -17.85
CA ARG A 183 14.70 -27.14 -16.62
C ARG A 183 13.97 -28.47 -16.62
N ALA A 184 13.81 -29.06 -15.44
CA ALA A 184 12.83 -30.10 -15.15
C ALA A 184 11.57 -29.46 -14.56
N VAL A 185 10.39 -29.93 -14.97
CA VAL A 185 9.10 -29.44 -14.48
C VAL A 185 8.29 -30.62 -13.96
N PHE A 186 7.96 -30.57 -12.67
CA PHE A 186 7.12 -31.53 -11.97
C PHE A 186 5.71 -30.98 -11.87
N THR A 187 4.74 -31.69 -12.43
CA THR A 187 3.31 -31.41 -12.32
C THR A 187 2.62 -32.62 -11.70
N ALA A 188 1.32 -32.52 -11.40
CA ALA A 188 0.56 -33.62 -10.82
C ALA A 188 0.58 -34.92 -11.65
N THR A 189 0.77 -34.83 -12.98
CA THR A 189 0.65 -35.96 -13.91
C THR A 189 1.92 -36.24 -14.72
N ARG A 190 2.94 -35.37 -14.61
CA ARG A 190 4.07 -35.39 -15.53
C ARG A 190 5.34 -34.82 -14.89
N LEU A 191 6.46 -35.53 -15.11
CA LEU A 191 7.81 -34.99 -14.99
C LEU A 191 8.36 -34.74 -16.38
N SER A 192 8.72 -33.50 -16.67
CA SER A 192 9.12 -33.07 -18.02
C SER A 192 10.50 -32.43 -18.00
N PHE A 193 11.30 -32.69 -19.01
CA PHE A 193 12.60 -32.05 -19.22
C PHE A 193 12.49 -31.11 -20.42
N TRP A 194 12.90 -29.87 -20.22
CA TRP A 194 12.78 -28.80 -21.18
C TRP A 194 14.14 -28.19 -21.47
N GLN A 195 14.34 -27.84 -22.73
CA GLN A 195 15.41 -26.97 -23.19
C GLN A 195 14.72 -25.78 -23.87
N ASP A 196 14.74 -24.63 -23.18
CA ASP A 196 13.97 -23.45 -23.58
C ASP A 196 12.49 -23.80 -23.76
N ALA A 197 11.91 -23.45 -24.91
CA ALA A 197 10.53 -23.74 -25.25
C ALA A 197 10.30 -25.19 -25.72
N THR A 198 11.34 -26.01 -25.82
CA THR A 198 11.25 -27.38 -26.37
C THR A 198 11.25 -28.42 -25.27
N GLU A 199 10.22 -29.26 -25.24
CA GLU A 199 10.18 -30.44 -24.39
C GLU A 199 11.01 -31.58 -25.01
N VAL A 200 12.09 -31.96 -24.34
CA VAL A 200 13.03 -32.97 -24.87
C VAL A 200 12.65 -34.38 -24.46
N ALA A 201 12.11 -34.54 -23.25
CA ALA A 201 11.66 -35.83 -22.72
C ALA A 201 10.66 -35.63 -21.58
N TYR A 202 9.83 -36.62 -21.32
CA TYR A 202 8.94 -36.60 -20.16
C TYR A 202 8.52 -38.00 -19.71
N VAL A 203 8.17 -38.11 -18.43
CA VAL A 203 7.59 -39.30 -17.82
C VAL A 203 6.13 -39.03 -17.50
N SER A 204 5.24 -39.88 -17.99
CA SER A 204 3.81 -39.88 -17.64
C SER A 204 3.20 -41.25 -17.94
N ASN A 205 2.13 -41.62 -17.23
CA ASN A 205 1.40 -42.88 -17.45
C ASN A 205 2.32 -44.10 -17.55
N ASN A 206 3.27 -44.21 -16.62
CA ASN A 206 4.26 -45.30 -16.52
C ASN A 206 5.16 -45.45 -17.75
N ARG A 207 5.35 -44.39 -18.56
CA ARG A 207 6.19 -44.40 -19.76
C ARG A 207 7.13 -43.20 -19.79
N LEU A 208 8.33 -43.42 -20.30
CA LEU A 208 9.28 -42.38 -20.68
C LEU A 208 9.13 -42.12 -22.18
N TYR A 209 8.93 -40.87 -22.54
CA TYR A 209 8.86 -40.39 -23.92
C TYR A 209 10.07 -39.49 -24.18
N ILE A 210 10.73 -39.68 -25.31
CA ILE A 210 11.92 -38.93 -25.70
C ILE A 210 11.74 -38.51 -27.16
N THR A 211 11.88 -37.22 -27.45
CA THR A 211 11.71 -36.67 -28.81
C THR A 211 12.83 -37.13 -29.73
N SER A 212 14.07 -37.06 -29.25
CA SER A 212 15.27 -37.55 -29.95
C SER A 212 16.34 -37.93 -28.93
N ILE A 213 17.14 -38.96 -29.23
CA ILE A 213 18.22 -39.44 -28.37
C ILE A 213 19.47 -39.72 -29.18
N THR A 214 20.61 -39.23 -28.70
CA THR A 214 21.93 -39.66 -29.14
C THR A 214 22.51 -40.58 -28.07
N VAL A 215 22.86 -41.80 -28.46
CA VAL A 215 23.41 -42.81 -27.54
C VAL A 215 24.91 -42.91 -27.77
N LEU A 216 25.71 -42.63 -26.74
CA LEU A 216 27.17 -42.67 -26.82
C LEU A 216 27.76 -44.07 -26.60
N GLY A 217 26.95 -45.00 -26.08
CA GLY A 217 27.32 -46.39 -25.83
C GLY A 217 26.28 -47.35 -26.40
N GLY A 218 25.65 -48.14 -25.53
CA GLY A 218 24.58 -49.06 -25.92
C GLY A 218 23.28 -48.87 -25.13
N ILE A 219 22.18 -49.37 -25.68
CA ILE A 219 20.85 -49.43 -25.03
C ILE A 219 20.58 -50.88 -24.62
N GLY A 220 20.26 -51.11 -23.34
CA GLY A 220 19.75 -52.39 -22.85
C GLY A 220 18.21 -52.45 -22.96
N ILE A 221 17.69 -53.57 -23.45
CA ILE A 221 16.25 -53.86 -23.53
C ILE A 221 16.03 -55.28 -23.00
N GLY A 222 15.72 -55.41 -21.70
CA GLY A 222 15.65 -56.72 -21.06
C GLY A 222 16.98 -57.48 -21.16
N GLN A 223 16.95 -58.73 -21.64
CA GLN A 223 18.13 -59.55 -21.88
C GLN A 223 18.80 -59.30 -23.25
N TRP A 224 18.47 -58.18 -23.90
CA TRP A 224 19.11 -57.74 -25.13
C TRP A 224 19.88 -56.44 -24.92
N SER A 225 20.95 -56.25 -25.70
CA SER A 225 21.68 -54.99 -25.81
C SER A 225 21.81 -54.59 -27.27
N ILE A 226 21.68 -53.29 -27.52
CA ILE A 226 21.94 -52.64 -28.80
C ILE A 226 23.19 -51.80 -28.59
N GLY A 227 24.23 -51.98 -29.41
CA GLY A 227 25.44 -51.18 -29.36
C GLY A 227 25.89 -50.76 -30.75
N THR A 228 26.96 -49.98 -30.81
CA THR A 228 27.65 -49.64 -32.05
C THR A 228 28.85 -50.57 -32.30
N ALA A 229 29.10 -50.88 -33.56
CA ALA A 229 30.28 -51.56 -34.08
C ALA A 229 30.87 -50.71 -35.22
N GLU A 230 32.10 -51.01 -35.68
CA GLU A 230 32.79 -50.21 -36.72
C GLU A 230 31.92 -49.95 -37.97
N ASP A 231 31.08 -50.92 -38.36
CA ASP A 231 30.25 -50.84 -39.58
C ASP A 231 28.73 -50.76 -39.32
N GLY A 232 28.27 -50.51 -38.07
CA GLY A 232 26.83 -50.34 -37.82
C GLY A 232 26.34 -50.65 -36.41
N LEU A 233 25.09 -51.11 -36.32
CA LEU A 233 24.44 -51.49 -35.06
C LEU A 233 24.61 -52.98 -34.80
N VAL A 234 24.95 -53.34 -33.57
CA VAL A 234 25.02 -54.73 -33.12
C VAL A 234 23.93 -55.00 -32.08
N PHE A 235 23.24 -56.12 -32.24
CA PHE A 235 22.25 -56.63 -31.30
C PHE A 235 22.83 -57.87 -30.63
N ARG A 236 22.93 -57.88 -29.31
CA ARG A 236 23.48 -59.03 -28.55
C ARG A 236 22.51 -59.45 -27.46
N TRP A 237 22.29 -60.76 -27.36
CA TRP A 237 21.70 -61.37 -26.17
C TRP A 237 22.71 -61.32 -25.03
N ILE A 238 22.27 -60.86 -23.86
CA ILE A 238 23.07 -60.72 -22.63
C ILE A 238 22.43 -61.46 -21.44
N GLY A 239 21.40 -62.27 -21.69
CA GLY A 239 20.82 -63.13 -20.66
C GLY A 239 21.72 -64.31 -20.35
N GLU A 240 21.78 -64.69 -19.07
CA GLU A 240 22.35 -65.96 -18.60
C GLU A 240 21.57 -67.17 -19.13
#